data_AF-A0A370IQG6-F1
#
_entry.id   AF-A0A370IQG6-F1
#
_cell.length_a   1.000
_cell.length_b   1.000
_cell.length_c   1.000
_cell.angle_alpha   90.00
_cell.angle_beta   90.00
_cell.angle_gamma   90.00
#
_symmetry.space_group_name_H-M   'P 1'
#
loop_
_entity.id
_entity.type
_entity.pdbx_description
1 polymer ?
#
loop_
_entity_poly.entity_id
_entity_poly.type
_entity_poly.pdbx_seq_one_letter_code
_entity_poly.pdbx_strand_id
1 'polypeptide(L)'
;MFGGIVAVIVAAVAPKLTEQSLQRIRDDGVVAFLVGLGISIVGAIVIVLLAITGFGLILAIPGVIALAVLGIVGSAIGTLLVGRFVLDVVSSSAGEPDTVVVAFAGALVLAVVSLVPILGSLVNFVVSTTGFGAVLFVLWERHG
;
A
#
# COMPACT_ATOMS: atom_id res chain seq x y z
N MET A 1 10.77 -8.31 6.17
CA MET A 1 12.14 -7.77 5.99
C MET A 1 12.32 -6.98 4.69
N PHE A 2 11.76 -7.36 3.54
CA PHE A 2 11.96 -6.62 2.28
C PHE A 2 11.14 -5.32 2.11
N GLY A 3 10.16 -5.03 2.97
CA GLY A 3 9.23 -3.91 2.80
C GLY A 3 9.89 -2.53 2.73
N GLY A 4 10.96 -2.30 3.51
CA GLY A 4 11.70 -1.03 3.48
C GLY A 4 12.41 -0.79 2.14
N ILE A 5 13.01 -1.82 1.57
CA ILE A 5 13.69 -1.73 0.26
C ILE A 5 12.66 -1.44 -0.84
N VAL A 6 11.54 -2.16 -0.84
CA VAL A 6 10.47 -1.96 -1.82
C VAL A 6 9.88 -0.54 -1.68
N ALA A 7 9.69 -0.06 -0.45
CA ALA A 7 9.23 1.30 -0.18
C ALA A 7 10.17 2.37 -0.74
N VAL A 8 11.49 2.23 -0.54
CA VAL A 8 12.49 3.14 -1.11
C VAL A 8 12.48 3.10 -2.63
N ILE A 9 12.45 1.90 -3.24
CA ILE A 9 12.42 1.76 -4.70
C ILE A 9 11.17 2.42 -5.28
N VAL A 10 9.99 2.15 -4.71
CA VAL A 10 8.72 2.73 -5.18
C VAL A 10 8.74 4.25 -5.04
N ALA A 11 9.21 4.78 -3.91
CA ALA A 11 9.35 6.22 -3.71
C ALA A 11 10.32 6.87 -4.71
N ALA A 12 11.41 6.19 -5.07
CA ALA A 12 12.38 6.69 -6.04
C ALA A 12 11.88 6.62 -7.49
N VAL A 13 11.18 5.55 -7.85
CA VAL A 13 10.68 5.31 -9.23
C VAL A 13 9.44 6.14 -9.52
N ALA A 14 8.55 6.30 -8.54
CA ALA A 14 7.27 6.98 -8.71
C ALA A 14 7.02 8.05 -7.62
N PRO A 15 7.90 9.05 -7.46
CA PRO A 15 7.86 9.99 -6.33
C PRO A 15 6.54 10.75 -6.22
N LYS A 16 6.01 11.22 -7.36
CA LYS A 16 4.73 11.92 -7.41
C LYS A 16 3.55 11.04 -6.98
N LEU A 17 3.57 9.76 -7.35
CA LEU A 17 2.51 8.82 -6.96
C LEU A 17 2.57 8.58 -5.44
N THR A 18 3.78 8.40 -4.91
CA THR A 18 4.02 8.22 -3.48
C THR A 18 3.56 9.44 -2.68
N GLU A 19 3.96 10.65 -3.05
CA GLU A 19 3.54 11.88 -2.37
C GLU A 19 2.01 12.07 -2.38
N GLN A 20 1.39 11.94 -3.56
CA GLN A 20 -0.07 12.08 -3.70
C GLN A 20 -0.83 11.03 -2.89
N SER A 21 -0.34 9.78 -2.87
CA SER A 21 -0.98 8.72 -2.10
C SER A 21 -0.82 8.94 -0.60
N LEU A 22 0.35 9.37 -0.13
CA LEU A 22 0.58 9.69 1.29
C LEU A 22 -0.31 10.85 1.74
N GLN A 23 -0.42 11.89 0.92
CA GLN A 23 -1.32 13.02 1.18
C GLN A 23 -2.77 12.55 1.27
N ARG A 24 -3.22 11.70 0.33
CA ARG A 24 -4.60 11.21 0.35
C ARG A 24 -4.93 10.36 1.57
N ILE A 25 -3.99 9.54 2.05
CA ILE A 25 -4.18 8.76 3.28
C ILE A 25 -4.25 9.67 4.51
N ARG A 26 -3.50 10.78 4.51
CA ARG A 26 -3.51 11.77 5.58
C ARG A 26 -4.83 12.54 5.63
N ASP A 27 -5.38 12.88 4.46
CA ASP A 27 -6.63 13.63 4.35
C ASP A 27 -7.86 12.73 4.60
N ASP A 28 -7.93 11.55 3.97
CA ASP A 28 -9.09 10.65 3.99
C ASP A 28 -8.72 9.16 4.13
N GLY A 29 -7.92 8.81 5.15
CA GLY A 29 -7.41 7.45 5.33
C GLY A 29 -8.48 6.36 5.44
N VAL A 30 -9.65 6.65 6.03
CA VAL A 30 -10.76 5.70 6.15
C VAL A 30 -11.36 5.38 4.78
N VAL A 31 -11.51 6.39 3.92
CA VAL A 31 -12.03 6.20 2.56
C VAL A 31 -11.03 5.42 1.71
N ALA A 32 -9.74 5.73 1.83
CA ALA A 32 -8.68 4.98 1.16
C ALA A 32 -8.68 3.50 1.58
N PHE A 33 -8.84 3.21 2.87
CA PHE A 33 -8.97 1.83 3.36
C PHE A 33 -10.22 1.13 2.80
N LEU A 34 -11.40 1.76 2.86
CA LEU A 34 -12.65 1.16 2.39
C LEU A 34 -12.64 0.87 0.88
N VAL A 35 -12.05 1.77 0.08
CA VAL A 35 -11.90 1.55 -1.37
C VAL A 35 -10.90 0.44 -1.66
N GLY A 36 -9.75 0.43 -0.98
CA GLY A 36 -8.80 -0.67 -1.12
C GLY A 36 -9.43 -2.01 -0.77
N LEU A 37 -10.24 -2.04 0.30
CA LEU A 37 -10.94 -3.23 0.76
C LEU A 37 -11.97 -3.69 -0.27
N GLY A 38 -12.83 -2.78 -0.72
CA GLY A 38 -13.84 -3.06 -1.73
C GLY A 38 -13.23 -3.65 -3.00
N ILE A 39 -12.15 -3.06 -3.52
CA ILE A 39 -11.50 -3.51 -4.75
C ILE A 39 -10.74 -4.82 -4.55
N SER A 40 -10.12 -5.05 -3.38
CA SER A 40 -9.49 -6.34 -3.10
C SER A 40 -10.49 -7.49 -3.14
N ILE A 41 -11.70 -7.28 -2.59
CA ILE A 41 -12.77 -8.28 -2.56
C ILE A 41 -13.40 -8.43 -3.94
N VAL A 42 -13.81 -7.32 -4.57
CA VAL A 42 -14.45 -7.32 -5.90
C VAL A 42 -13.49 -7.85 -6.95
N GLY A 43 -12.23 -7.41 -6.95
CA GLY A 43 -11.18 -7.88 -7.86
C GLY A 43 -10.93 -9.39 -7.73
N ALA A 44 -10.86 -9.90 -6.50
CA ALA A 44 -10.75 -11.35 -6.28
C ALA A 44 -11.95 -12.11 -6.85
N ILE A 45 -13.18 -11.64 -6.59
CA ILE A 45 -14.40 -12.25 -7.13
C ILE A 45 -14.39 -12.22 -8.66
N VAL A 46 -14.06 -11.09 -9.27
CA VAL A 46 -14.01 -10.93 -10.72
C VAL A 46 -12.98 -11.87 -11.34
N ILE A 47 -11.80 -12.02 -10.74
CA ILE A 47 -10.78 -12.96 -11.21
C ILE A 47 -11.26 -14.40 -11.14
N VAL A 48 -11.94 -14.79 -10.05
CA VAL A 48 -12.50 -16.14 -9.91
C VAL A 48 -13.58 -16.39 -10.97
N LEU A 49 -14.49 -15.43 -11.17
CA LEU A 49 -15.53 -15.52 -12.20
C LEU A 49 -14.92 -15.60 -13.60
N LEU A 50 -13.90 -14.79 -13.89
CA LEU A 50 -13.14 -14.82 -15.13
C LEU A 50 -12.50 -16.20 -15.33
N ALA A 51 -11.79 -16.73 -14.33
CA ALA A 51 -11.15 -18.03 -14.43
C ALA A 51 -12.12 -19.16 -14.82
N ILE A 52 -13.38 -19.09 -14.37
CA ILE A 52 -14.42 -20.10 -14.67
C ILE A 52 -14.94 -19.98 -16.12
N THR A 53 -14.87 -18.81 -16.76
CA THR A 53 -15.49 -18.54 -18.08
C THR A 53 -14.67 -18.96 -19.30
N GLY A 54 -13.46 -19.53 -19.13
CA GLY A 54 -12.56 -19.92 -20.22
C GLY A 54 -11.87 -18.73 -20.92
N PHE A 55 -12.63 -17.69 -21.28
CA PHE A 55 -12.08 -16.40 -21.74
C PHE A 55 -11.30 -15.67 -20.67
N GLY A 56 -11.70 -15.84 -19.41
CA GLY A 56 -11.02 -15.17 -18.33
C GLY A 56 -9.66 -15.76 -17.98
N LEU A 57 -9.18 -16.85 -18.58
CA LEU A 57 -7.76 -17.19 -18.45
C LEU A 57 -6.87 -16.15 -19.16
N ILE A 58 -7.30 -15.63 -20.31
CA ILE A 58 -6.56 -14.60 -21.06
C ILE A 58 -6.63 -13.25 -20.36
N LEU A 59 -7.78 -12.87 -19.77
CA LEU A 59 -7.94 -11.61 -19.04
C LEU A 59 -7.49 -11.67 -17.57
N ALA A 60 -7.55 -12.83 -16.92
CA ALA A 60 -7.10 -12.97 -15.54
C ALA A 60 -5.59 -12.81 -15.43
N ILE A 61 -4.81 -13.26 -16.42
CA ILE A 61 -3.35 -13.11 -16.37
C ILE A 61 -2.96 -11.60 -16.28
N PRO A 62 -3.39 -10.71 -17.19
CA PRO A 62 -3.19 -9.26 -17.05
C PRO A 62 -3.77 -8.70 -15.74
N GLY A 63 -4.96 -9.14 -15.34
CA GLY A 63 -5.61 -8.66 -14.12
C GLY A 63 -4.83 -8.99 -12.85
N VAL A 64 -4.32 -10.22 -12.74
CA VAL A 64 -3.48 -10.68 -11.64
C VAL A 64 -2.17 -9.90 -11.60
N ILE A 65 -1.54 -9.66 -12.75
CA ILE A 65 -0.31 -8.85 -12.84
C ILE A 65 -0.58 -7.43 -12.35
N ALA A 66 -1.65 -6.80 -12.82
CA ALA A 66 -2.02 -5.46 -12.39
C ALA A 66 -2.25 -5.37 -10.87
N LEU A 67 -3.01 -6.33 -10.31
CA LEU A 67 -3.24 -6.40 -8.87
C LEU A 67 -1.96 -6.66 -8.08
N ALA A 68 -1.05 -7.50 -8.59
CA ALA A 68 0.23 -7.76 -7.95
C ALA A 68 1.09 -6.49 -7.89
N VAL A 69 1.19 -5.75 -9.00
CA VAL A 69 1.93 -4.47 -9.06
C VAL A 69 1.31 -3.46 -8.10
N LEU A 70 -0.02 -3.30 -8.13
CA LEU A 70 -0.74 -2.42 -7.21
C LEU A 70 -0.52 -2.82 -5.75
N GLY A 71 -0.50 -4.13 -5.45
CA GLY A 71 -0.23 -4.65 -4.10
C GLY A 71 1.17 -4.30 -3.62
N ILE A 72 2.18 -4.38 -4.49
CA ILE A 72 3.57 -4.00 -4.19
C ILE A 72 3.65 -2.51 -3.87
N VAL A 73 3.07 -1.66 -4.74
CA VAL A 73 3.10 -0.20 -4.57
C VAL A 73 2.30 0.24 -3.34
N GLY A 74 1.11 -0.33 -3.12
CA GLY A 74 0.28 -0.04 -1.96
C GLY A 74 0.95 -0.45 -0.65
N SER A 75 1.59 -1.62 -0.60
CA SER A 75 2.35 -2.07 0.56
C SER A 75 3.55 -1.17 0.87
N ALA A 76 4.26 -0.72 -0.17
CA ALA A 76 5.33 0.27 -0.05
C ALA A 76 4.83 1.58 0.58
N ILE A 77 3.73 2.12 0.07
CA ILE A 77 3.12 3.36 0.56
C ILE A 77 2.63 3.21 2.00
N GLY A 78 1.99 2.09 2.32
CA GLY A 78 1.60 1.76 3.69
C GLY A 78 2.80 1.68 4.65
N THR A 79 3.92 1.10 4.20
CA THR A 79 5.16 1.04 4.99
C THR A 79 5.72 2.44 5.25
N LEU A 80 5.75 3.32 4.25
CA LEU A 80 6.20 4.70 4.40
C LEU A 80 5.30 5.49 5.37
N LEU A 81 3.99 5.28 5.31
CA LEU A 81 3.03 5.91 6.22
C LEU A 81 3.33 5.56 7.68
N VAL A 82 3.51 4.27 7.98
CA VAL A 82 3.84 3.79 9.34
C VAL A 82 5.16 4.41 9.80
N GLY A 83 6.16 4.44 8.91
CA GLY A 83 7.46 5.04 9.18
C GLY A 83 7.38 6.51 9.54
N ARG A 84 6.63 7.31 8.76
CA ARG A 84 6.44 8.74 9.04
C ARG A 84 5.72 8.96 10.36
N PHE A 85 4.65 8.20 10.63
CA PHE A 85 3.91 8.33 11.87
C PHE A 85 4.80 8.06 13.10
N VAL A 86 5.63 7.02 13.05
CA VAL A 86 6.53 6.66 14.15
C VAL A 86 7.61 7.74 14.35
N LEU A 87 8.19 8.24 13.26
CA LEU A 87 9.21 9.29 13.34
C LEU A 87 8.64 10.63 13.79
N ASP A 88 7.43 11.00 13.37
CA ASP A 88 6.74 12.22 13.83
C ASP A 88 6.50 12.18 15.36
N VAL A 89 6.16 11.01 15.91
CA VAL A 89 5.95 10.81 17.36
C VAL A 89 7.27 10.85 18.14
N VAL A 90 8.34 10.27 17.60
CA VAL A 90 9.63 10.14 18.30
C VAL A 90 10.50 11.39 18.15
N SER A 91 10.42 12.07 17.00
CA SER A 91 11.32 13.15 16.60
C SER A 91 10.57 14.42 16.24
N SER A 92 9.59 14.82 17.04
CA SER A 92 8.75 16.02 16.83
C SER A 92 9.52 17.37 16.76
N SER A 93 10.85 17.36 16.79
CA SER A 93 11.72 18.55 16.72
C SER A 93 12.90 18.41 15.74
N ALA A 94 13.05 17.29 15.04
CA ALA A 94 14.02 17.15 13.95
C ALA A 94 13.29 17.40 12.62
N GLY A 95 13.93 18.08 11.67
CA GLY A 95 13.33 18.37 10.35
C GLY A 95 12.89 17.12 9.57
N GLU A 96 12.31 17.32 8.39
CA GLU A 96 11.70 16.26 7.57
C GLU A 96 12.66 15.05 7.40
N PRO A 97 12.33 13.86 7.96
CA PRO A 97 13.24 12.73 7.97
C PRO A 97 13.45 12.14 6.57
N ASP A 98 14.66 11.64 6.30
CA ASP A 98 15.00 11.03 5.02
C ASP A 98 14.09 9.83 4.70
N THR A 99 13.72 9.67 3.43
CA THR A 99 12.78 8.65 2.95
C THR A 99 13.29 7.24 3.24
N VAL A 100 14.61 7.04 3.23
CA VAL A 100 15.23 5.78 3.63
C VAL A 100 14.96 5.49 5.11
N VAL A 101 15.18 6.46 5.98
CA VAL A 101 14.95 6.33 7.43
C VAL A 101 13.48 6.04 7.71
N VAL A 102 12.57 6.75 7.04
CA VAL A 102 11.13 6.52 7.10
C VAL A 102 10.77 5.09 6.69
N ALA A 103 11.25 4.63 5.53
CA ALA A 103 10.94 3.30 5.02
C ALA A 103 11.41 2.18 5.97
N PHE A 104 12.62 2.32 6.52
CA PHE A 104 13.18 1.33 7.44
C PHE A 104 12.48 1.37 8.81
N ALA A 105 12.14 2.54 9.33
CA ALA A 105 11.38 2.67 10.57
C ALA A 105 10.01 2.00 10.46
N GLY A 106 9.29 2.25 9.36
CA GLY A 106 8.00 1.62 9.09
C GLY A 106 8.10 0.10 8.94
N ALA A 107 9.10 -0.37 8.18
CA ALA A 107 9.35 -1.80 8.01
C ALA A 107 9.73 -2.50 9.32
N LEU A 108 10.49 -1.82 10.19
CA LEU A 108 10.86 -2.34 11.51
C LEU A 108 9.62 -2.49 12.40
N VAL A 109 8.78 -1.47 12.48
CA VAL A 109 7.55 -1.51 13.29
C VAL A 109 6.60 -2.59 12.79
N LEU A 110 6.39 -2.68 11.48
CA LEU A 110 5.57 -3.75 10.89
C LEU A 110 6.15 -5.14 11.17
N ALA A 111 7.49 -5.28 11.17
CA ALA A 111 8.16 -6.53 11.53
C ALA A 111 7.95 -6.90 13.00
N VAL A 112 8.05 -5.94 13.92
CA VAL A 112 7.77 -6.16 15.35
C VAL A 112 6.32 -6.54 15.59
N VAL A 113 5.37 -5.83 14.97
CA VAL A 113 3.94 -6.13 15.09
C VAL A 113 3.60 -7.49 14.49
N SER A 114 4.30 -7.90 13.41
CA SER A 114 4.15 -9.23 12.80
C SER A 114 4.59 -10.39 13.69
N LEU A 115 5.33 -10.13 14.77
CA LEU A 115 5.72 -11.15 15.74
C LEU A 115 4.51 -11.66 16.54
N VAL A 116 3.45 -10.84 16.66
CA VAL A 116 2.16 -11.25 17.20
C VAL A 116 1.27 -11.72 16.05
N PRO A 117 0.95 -13.03 15.91
CA PRO A 117 0.34 -13.54 14.68
C PRO A 117 -0.98 -12.86 14.29
N ILE A 118 -1.84 -12.60 15.27
CA ILE A 118 -3.16 -12.00 15.04
C ILE A 118 -3.04 -10.51 14.76
N LEU A 119 -2.36 -9.76 15.63
CA LEU A 119 -2.19 -8.30 15.48
C LEU A 119 -1.35 -7.95 14.24
N GLY A 120 -0.29 -8.71 14.01
CA GLY A 120 0.55 -8.68 12.82
C GLY A 120 -0.25 -8.74 11.53
N SER A 121 -1.12 -9.74 11.42
CA SER A 121 -1.92 -9.96 10.22
C SER A 121 -2.94 -8.84 10.03
N LEU A 122 -3.62 -8.40 11.09
CA LEU A 122 -4.59 -7.30 11.02
C LEU A 122 -3.93 -5.97 10.63
N VAL A 123 -2.82 -5.60 11.28
CA VAL A 123 -2.15 -4.33 11.01
C VAL A 123 -1.59 -4.31 9.59
N ASN A 124 -0.93 -5.39 9.14
CA ASN A 124 -0.46 -5.48 7.76
C ASN A 124 -1.61 -5.44 6.76
N PHE A 125 -2.74 -6.06 7.07
CA PHE A 125 -3.92 -6.00 6.22
C PHE A 125 -4.45 -4.56 6.09
N VAL A 126 -4.62 -3.86 7.21
CA VAL A 126 -5.10 -2.47 7.20
C VAL A 126 -4.13 -1.56 6.44
N VAL A 127 -2.83 -1.69 6.72
CA VAL A 127 -1.78 -0.87 6.09
C VAL A 127 -1.70 -1.12 4.59
N SER A 128 -1.71 -2.39 4.14
CA SER A 128 -1.64 -2.71 2.72
C SER A 128 -2.90 -2.28 1.98
N THR A 129 -4.07 -2.49 2.57
CA THR A 129 -5.37 -2.15 2.00
C THR A 129 -5.52 -0.64 1.85
N THR A 130 -5.09 0.12 2.86
CA THR A 130 -5.10 1.59 2.82
C THR A 130 -4.17 2.13 1.74
N GLY A 131 -2.93 1.62 1.66
CA GLY A 131 -1.99 2.01 0.62
C GLY A 131 -2.48 1.65 -0.78
N PHE A 132 -3.11 0.48 -0.94
CA PHE A 132 -3.69 0.03 -2.19
C PHE A 132 -4.82 0.95 -2.68
N GLY A 133 -5.75 1.32 -1.80
CA GLY A 133 -6.84 2.23 -2.15
C GLY A 133 -6.36 3.65 -2.49
N ALA A 134 -5.34 4.15 -1.77
CA ALA A 134 -4.76 5.46 -2.05
C ALA A 134 -4.12 5.53 -3.45
N VAL A 135 -3.35 4.51 -3.83
CA VAL A 135 -2.74 4.42 -5.18
C VAL A 135 -3.82 4.43 -6.25
N LEU A 136 -4.90 3.68 -6.05
CA LEU A 136 -5.98 3.58 -7.03
C LEU A 136 -6.72 4.91 -7.23
N PHE A 137 -6.99 5.65 -6.16
CA PHE A 137 -7.59 6.98 -6.28
C PHE A 137 -6.72 7.92 -7.11
N VAL A 138 -5.41 7.94 -6.86
CA VAL A 138 -4.48 8.80 -7.59
C VAL A 138 -4.40 8.38 -9.06
N LEU A 139 -4.41 7.08 -9.36
CA LEU A 139 -4.41 6.59 -10.74
C LEU A 139 -5.71 6.93 -11.46
N TRP A 140 -6.85 6.81 -10.78
CA TRP A 140 -8.16 7.16 -11.31
C TRP A 140 -8.26 8.65 -11.62
N GLU A 141 -7.87 9.54 -10.69
CA GLU A 141 -7.85 11.00 -10.92
C GLU A 141 -6.92 11.42 -12.08
N ARG A 142 -5.92 10.60 -12.42
CA ARG A 142 -5.02 10.87 -13.55
C ARG A 142 -5.52 10.40 -14.92
N HIS A 143 -6.39 9.40 -14.97
CA HIS A 143 -6.77 8.72 -16.23
C HIS A 143 -8.28 8.61 -16.46
N GLY A 144 -9.11 8.98 -15.49
CA GLY A 144 -10.56 9.13 -15.62
C GLY A 144 -10.96 10.56 -15.91
#